data_AF-A0A9D8YM21-F1
#
_entry.id   AF-A0A9D8YM21-F1
#
_cell.length_a   1.000
_cell.length_b   1.000
_cell.length_c   1.000
_cell.angle_alpha   90.00
_cell.angle_beta   90.00
_cell.angle_gamma   90.00
#
_symmetry.space_group_name_H-M   'P 1'
#
loop_
_entity.id
_entity.type
_entity.pdbx_description
1 polymer ?
#
loop_
_entity_poly.entity_id
_entity_poly.type
_entity_poly.pdbx_seq_one_letter_code
_entity_poly.pdbx_strand_id
1 'polypeptide(L)' 'MEKLITLIFSPIAFAIGFLTPLIAQVCLAMAWIDHPPIAYSLGFIIAIGFGLMAQFRGSWLWLKS' A
#
# COMPACT_ATOMS: atom_id res chain seq x y z
N MET A 1 19.82 -13.63 -0.43
CA MET A 1 19.02 -12.94 0.62
C MET A 1 18.80 -11.47 0.31
N GLU A 2 19.81 -10.72 -0.15
CA GLU A 2 19.66 -9.28 -0.47
C GLU A 2 18.49 -8.97 -1.41
N LYS A 3 18.34 -9.68 -2.53
CA LYS A 3 17.24 -9.45 -3.49
C LYS A 3 15.84 -9.62 -2.89
N LEU A 4 15.68 -10.55 -1.94
CA LEU A 4 14.40 -10.78 -1.27
C LEU A 4 14.10 -9.60 -0.34
N ILE A 5 15.08 -9.18 0.46
CA ILE A 5 15.00 -8.01 1.35
C ILE A 5 14.66 -6.75 0.54
N THR A 6 15.36 -6.48 -0.55
CA THR A 6 15.07 -5.35 -1.44
C THR A 6 13.67 -5.44 -2.05
N LEU A 7 13.16 -6.65 -2.32
CA LEU A 7 11.81 -6.84 -2.82
C LEU A 7 10.75 -6.52 -1.76
N ILE A 8 10.90 -6.96 -0.50
CA ILE A 8 9.97 -6.65 0.59
C ILE A 8 9.99 -5.16 0.95
N PHE A 9 11.15 -4.52 0.84
CA PHE A 9 11.31 -3.08 1.03
C PHE A 9 11.03 -2.27 -0.25
N SER A 10 10.61 -2.92 -1.34
CA SER A 10 10.22 -2.21 -2.55
C SER A 10 8.92 -1.43 -2.29
N PRO A 11 8.74 -0.28 -2.96
CA PRO A 11 7.52 0.49 -2.80
C PRO A 11 6.24 -0.29 -3.06
N ILE A 12 6.23 -1.17 -4.06
CA ILE A 12 5.06 -2.00 -4.37
C ILE A 12 4.79 -3.03 -3.27
N ALA A 13 5.82 -3.68 -2.72
CA ALA A 13 5.64 -4.65 -1.65
C ALA A 13 5.10 -4.00 -0.37
N PHE A 14 5.55 -2.79 -0.03
CA PHE A 14 4.97 -2.01 1.07
C PHE A 14 3.51 -1.64 0.81
N ALA A 15 3.18 -1.21 -0.41
CA ALA A 15 1.81 -0.88 -0.77
C ALA A 15 0.85 -2.08 -0.61
N ILE A 16 1.26 -3.26 -1.10
CA ILE A 16 0.42 -4.46 -1.06
C ILE A 16 0.41 -5.05 0.36
N GLY A 17 1.56 -5.21 0.99
CA GLY A 17 1.71 -5.92 2.26
C GLY A 17 1.31 -5.10 3.50
N PHE A 18 1.38 -3.77 3.43
CA PHE A 18 1.09 -2.90 4.57
C PHE A 18 -0.02 -1.88 4.28
N LEU A 19 0.07 -1.12 3.19
CA LEU A 19 -0.86 -0.02 2.94
C LEU A 19 -2.28 -0.51 2.61
N THR A 20 -2.41 -1.59 1.84
CA THR A 20 -3.68 -2.22 1.50
C THR A 20 -4.48 -2.64 2.75
N PRO A 21 -3.95 -3.48 3.67
CA PRO A 21 -4.68 -3.86 4.87
C PRO A 21 -4.95 -2.66 5.79
N LEU A 22 -4.04 -1.68 5.88
CA LEU A 22 -4.24 -0.48 6.69
C LEU A 22 -5.47 0.32 6.21
N ILE A 23 -5.55 0.62 4.92
CA ILE A 23 -6.68 1.37 4.35
C ILE A 23 -7.99 0.60 4.56
N ALA A 24 -7.98 -0.71 4.32
CA ALA A 24 -9.16 -1.56 4.52
C ALA A 24 -9.63 -1.53 5.99
N GLN A 25 -8.71 -1.63 6.94
CA GLN A 25 -9.02 -1.56 8.37
C GLN A 25 -9.57 -0.19 8.78
N VAL A 26 -9.05 0.90 8.21
CA VAL A 26 -9.58 2.24 8.44
C VAL A 26 -11.01 2.36 7.90
N CYS A 27 -11.29 1.87 6.69
CA CYS A 27 -12.64 1.88 6.12
C CYS A 27 -13.64 1.10 6.97
N LEU A 28 -13.24 -0.07 7.49
CA LEU A 28 -14.06 -0.90 8.37
C LEU A 28 -14.27 -0.24 9.74
N ALA A 29 -13.21 0.29 10.34
CA ALA A 29 -13.27 0.94 11.65
C ALA A 29 -14.12 2.21 11.65
N MET A 30 -14.14 2.93 10.53
CA MET A 30 -14.94 4.15 10.35
C MET A 30 -16.38 3.88 9.86
N ALA A 31 -16.76 2.61 9.68
CA ALA A 31 -18.05 2.21 9.09
C ALA A 31 -18.33 2.89 7.73
N TRP A 32 -17.28 3.11 6.93
CA TRP A 32 -17.42 3.64 5.56
C TRP A 32 -17.80 2.54 4.57
N ILE A 33 -17.35 1.31 4.85
CA ILE A 33 -17.64 0.12 4.07
C ILE A 33 -17.81 -1.03 5.06
N ASP A 34 -18.99 -1.65 5.09
CA ASP A 34 -19.29 -2.73 6.04
C ASP A 34 -18.94 -4.13 5.51
N HIS A 35 -18.52 -4.22 4.25
CA HIS A 35 -18.20 -5.48 3.59
C HIS A 35 -16.67 -5.65 3.42
N PRO A 36 -16.00 -6.53 4.19
CA PRO A 36 -14.54 -6.60 4.21
C PRO A 36 -13.91 -6.84 2.83
N PRO A 37 -14.38 -7.77 1.97
CA PRO A 37 -13.83 -7.91 0.62
C PRO A 37 -13.83 -6.61 -0.21
N ILE A 38 -14.83 -5.75 -0.04
CA ILE A 38 -14.92 -4.47 -0.77
C ILE A 38 -13.93 -3.46 -0.17
N ALA A 39 -13.81 -3.40 1.16
CA ALA A 39 -12.84 -2.55 1.84
C ALA A 39 -11.39 -2.91 1.45
N TYR A 40 -11.07 -4.21 1.38
CA TYR A 40 -9.75 -4.68 0.92
C TYR A 40 -9.52 -4.40 -0.57
N SER A 41 -10.54 -4.53 -1.42
CA SER A 41 -10.43 -4.21 -2.85
C SER A 41 -10.16 -2.72 -3.06
N LEU A 42 -10.87 -1.84 -2.32
CA LEU A 42 -10.64 -0.40 -2.35
C LEU A 42 -9.24 -0.05 -1.83
N GLY A 43 -8.86 -0.61 -0.69
CA GLY A 43 -7.53 -0.44 -0.11
C GLY A 43 -6.43 -0.83 -1.08
N PHE A 44 -6.61 -1.93 -1.82
CA PHE A 44 -5.66 -2.41 -2.81
C PHE A 44 -5.52 -1.46 -4.00
N ILE A 45 -6.65 -0.98 -4.55
CA ILE A 45 -6.66 -0.02 -5.66
C ILE A 45 -5.91 1.26 -5.28
N ILE A 46 -6.24 1.82 -4.11
CA ILE A 46 -5.62 3.05 -3.61
C ILE A 46 -4.12 2.81 -3.36
N ALA A 47 -3.78 1.73 -2.64
CA ALA A 47 -2.41 1.42 -2.27
C ALA A 47 -1.53 1.17 -3.50
N ILE A 48 -2.00 0.42 -4.51
CA ILE A 48 -1.25 0.19 -5.74
C ILE A 48 -0.99 1.50 -6.49
N GLY A 49 -1.97 2.41 -6.55
CA GLY A 49 -1.76 3.73 -7.17
C GLY A 49 -0.57 4.45 -6.55
N PHE A 50 -0.50 4.51 -5.22
CA PHE A 50 0.62 5.09 -4.49
C PHE A 50 1.93 4.30 -4.64
N GLY A 51 1.85 2.96 -4.54
CA GLY A 51 3.00 2.08 -4.67
C GLY A 51 3.67 2.16 -6.04
N LEU A 52 2.89 2.23 -7.11
CA LEU A 52 3.39 2.44 -8.47
C LEU A 52 4.06 3.81 -8.61
N MET A 53 3.41 4.88 -8.14
CA MET A 53 4.00 6.23 -8.17
C MET A 53 5.32 6.29 -7.40
N ALA A 54 5.40 5.67 -6.22
CA ALA A 54 6.62 5.60 -5.42
C ALA A 54 7.69 4.71 -6.09
N GLN A 55 7.30 3.61 -6.73
CA GLN A 55 8.21 2.72 -7.47
C GLN A 55 8.87 3.43 -8.65
N PHE A 56 8.10 4.16 -9.46
CA PHE A 56 8.63 4.93 -10.59
C PHE A 56 9.60 6.03 -10.13
N ARG A 57 9.44 6.53 -8.91
CA ARG A 57 10.28 7.59 -8.33
C ARG A 57 11.46 7.05 -7.53
N GLY A 58 11.47 5.77 -7.18
CA GLY A 58 12.47 5.15 -6.32
C GLY A 58 12.39 5.55 -4.84
N SER A 59 11.36 6.28 -4.40
CA SER A 59 11.19 6.70 -3.00
C SER A 59 9.72 6.90 -2.63
N TRP A 60 9.37 6.58 -1.38
CA TRP A 60 8.07 6.86 -0.77
C TRP A 60 7.95 8.27 -0.20
N LEU A 61 9.01 8.76 0.44
CA LEU A 61 9.02 10.07 1.07
C LEU A 61 9.47 11.11 0.06
N TRP A 62 8.72 12.20 -0.03
CA TRP A 62 9.02 13.37 -0.85
C TRP A 62 10.15 14.21 -0.23
N LEU A 63 11.21 13.55 0.25
CA LEU A 63 12.42 14.20 0.71
C LEU A 63 13.37 14.25 -0.48
N LYS A 64 13.31 15.37 -1.22
CA LYS A 64 14.43 15.83 -2.03
C LYS A 64 15.61 16.03 -1.06
N SER A 65 16.65 15.21 -1.17
CA SER A 65 17.99 15.63 -0.80
C SER A 65 18.78 15.92 -2.07
#